data_AF-A0A0K8UBP2-F1
#
_entry.id   AF-A0A0K8UBP2-F1
#
_cell.length_a   1.000
_cell.length_b   1.000
_cell.length_c   1.000
_cell.angle_alpha   90.00
_cell.angle_beta   90.00
_cell.angle_gamma   90.00
#
_symmetry.space_group_name_H-M   'P 1'
#
loop_
_entity.id
_entity.type
_entity.pdbx_description
1 polymer ?
#
loop_
_entity_poly.entity_id
_entity_poly.type
_entity_poly.pdbx_seq_one_letter_code
_entity_poly.pdbx_strand_id
1 'polypeptide(L)'
;MRIIKSLLSFICHKGGDQIALFIAEKGPECLDSKKDDIQNCINSTLSSYIPKNGFDDIKSLPKFVMGMKQCREMEELEKCIVQKLETCSEITPANIMESMFRFIKNETICQNAPRVAKQASMTSGVDSSAITGGVIWLIAVHLLYQIIKSRVQS
;
A
#
# COMPACT_ATOMS: atom_id res chain seq x y z
N MET A 1 1.65 21.20 -21.01
CA MET A 1 2.07 20.72 -19.66
C MET A 1 1.00 21.09 -18.62
N ARG A 2 -0.03 20.26 -18.43
CA ARG A 2 -1.04 20.46 -17.37
C ARG A 2 -0.67 19.70 -16.09
N ILE A 3 -0.12 18.49 -16.24
CA ILE A 3 0.28 17.62 -15.11
C ILE A 3 1.37 18.24 -14.25
N ILE A 4 2.41 18.85 -14.83
CA ILE A 4 3.47 19.52 -14.06
C ILE A 4 2.90 20.71 -13.27
N LYS A 5 1.96 21.48 -13.84
CA LYS A 5 1.29 22.58 -13.14
C LYS A 5 0.34 22.07 -12.03
N SER A 6 -0.38 20.97 -12.25
CA SER A 6 -1.23 20.35 -11.23
C SER A 6 -0.42 19.71 -10.09
N LEU A 7 0.70 19.06 -10.40
CA LEU A 7 1.61 18.47 -9.41
C LEU A 7 2.32 19.57 -8.59
N LEU A 8 2.77 20.63 -9.25
CA LEU A 8 3.32 21.82 -8.59
C LEU A 8 2.26 22.51 -7.73
N SER A 9 1.00 22.56 -8.19
CA SER A 9 -0.12 23.09 -7.39
C SER A 9 -0.48 22.20 -6.21
N PHE A 10 -0.32 20.88 -6.30
CA PHE A 10 -0.54 19.97 -5.16
C PHE A 10 0.53 20.19 -4.08
N ILE A 11 1.81 20.25 -4.49
CA ILE A 11 2.93 20.53 -3.59
C ILE A 11 2.83 21.94 -2.97
N CYS A 12 2.45 22.95 -3.75
CA CYS A 12 2.41 24.35 -3.29
C CYS A 12 1.11 24.79 -2.59
N HIS A 13 0.01 24.04 -2.63
CA HIS A 13 -1.27 24.47 -2.02
C HIS A 13 -1.91 23.48 -1.03
N LYS A 14 -1.58 22.17 -1.09
CA LYS A 14 -2.22 21.14 -0.22
C LYS A 14 -1.25 20.15 0.40
N GLY A 15 0.00 20.11 -0.07
CA GLY A 15 1.02 19.21 0.42
C GLY A 15 1.66 19.63 1.74
N GLY A 16 1.55 20.90 2.16
CA GLY A 16 2.27 21.43 3.32
C GLY A 16 2.06 20.62 4.61
N ASP A 17 0.81 20.40 5.01
CA ASP A 17 0.49 19.68 6.25
C ASP A 17 0.83 18.19 6.15
N GLN A 18 0.63 17.56 4.98
CA GLN A 18 1.00 16.16 4.78
C GLN A 18 2.52 15.98 4.72
N ILE A 19 3.27 16.94 4.17
CA ILE A 19 4.73 16.94 4.15
C ILE A 19 5.25 17.19 5.58
N ALA A 20 4.65 18.10 6.33
CA ALA A 20 5.01 18.34 7.72
C ALA A 20 4.77 17.09 8.58
N LEU A 21 3.62 16.44 8.44
CA LEU A 21 3.33 15.17 9.12
C LEU A 21 4.28 14.06 8.66
N PHE A 22 4.56 13.97 7.36
CA PHE A 22 5.53 13.02 6.82
C PHE A 22 6.93 13.20 7.43
N ILE A 23 7.40 14.44 7.58
CA ILE A 23 8.69 14.75 8.21
C ILE A 23 8.65 14.45 9.72
N ALA A 24 7.57 14.82 10.40
CA ALA A 24 7.41 14.57 11.84
C ALA A 24 7.45 13.07 12.18
N GLU A 25 6.90 12.23 11.30
CA GLU A 25 6.84 10.78 11.43
C GLU A 25 8.03 10.05 10.79
N LYS A 26 9.19 10.73 10.71
CA LYS A 26 10.46 10.18 10.19
C LYS A 26 10.34 9.58 8.79
N GLY A 27 9.46 10.13 7.96
CA GLY A 27 9.26 9.72 6.58
C GLY A 27 10.54 9.77 5.75
N PRO A 28 11.36 10.84 5.81
CA PRO A 28 12.63 10.91 5.09
C PRO A 28 13.60 9.78 5.46
N GLU A 29 13.73 9.46 6.75
CA GLU A 29 14.59 8.40 7.26
C GLU A 29 14.10 7.02 6.84
N CYS A 30 12.78 6.80 6.85
CA CYS A 30 12.16 5.58 6.33
C CYS A 30 12.47 5.41 4.83
N LEU A 31 12.28 6.46 4.01
CA LEU A 31 12.59 6.41 2.58
C LEU A 31 14.07 6.12 2.31
N ASP A 32 14.97 6.75 3.06
CA ASP A 32 16.41 6.53 2.91
C ASP A 32 16.79 5.08 3.25
N SER A 33 16.26 4.55 4.35
CA SER A 33 16.48 3.15 4.75
C SER A 33 15.91 2.12 3.77
N LYS A 34 14.92 2.50 2.96
CA LYS A 34 14.25 1.65 1.96
C LYS A 34 14.64 2.01 0.53
N LYS A 35 15.65 2.84 0.33
CA LYS A 35 16.03 3.36 -1.00
C LYS A 35 16.27 2.24 -2.02
N ASP A 36 17.02 1.21 -1.65
CA ASP A 36 17.32 0.10 -2.55
C ASP A 36 16.08 -0.76 -2.85
N ASP A 37 15.23 -0.99 -1.84
CA ASP A 37 13.94 -1.66 -2.00
C ASP A 37 13.01 -0.89 -2.96
N ILE A 38 12.95 0.44 -2.83
CA ILE A 38 12.17 1.33 -3.70
C ILE A 38 12.74 1.31 -5.11
N GLN A 39 14.07 1.38 -5.27
CA GLN A 39 14.72 1.23 -6.58
C GLN A 39 14.38 -0.10 -7.23
N ASN A 40 14.32 -1.19 -6.46
CA ASN A 40 13.91 -2.50 -6.96
C ASN A 40 12.43 -2.52 -7.38
N CYS A 41 11.54 -1.84 -6.66
CA CYS A 41 10.16 -1.64 -7.09
C CYS A 41 10.11 -0.91 -8.45
N ILE A 42 10.86 0.18 -8.59
CA ILE A 42 10.91 0.95 -9.84
C ILE A 42 11.48 0.12 -10.99
N ASN A 43 12.57 -0.61 -10.76
CA ASN A 43 13.20 -1.44 -11.79
C ASN A 43 12.28 -2.59 -12.23
N SER A 44 11.61 -3.24 -11.28
CA SER A 44 10.71 -4.36 -11.60
C SER A 44 9.46 -3.91 -12.37
N THR A 45 8.96 -2.70 -12.12
CA THR A 45 7.72 -2.20 -12.73
C THR A 45 7.94 -1.30 -13.95
N LEU A 46 8.96 -0.45 -13.95
CA LEU A 46 9.21 0.55 -14.99
C LEU A 46 10.51 0.35 -15.78
N SER A 47 11.22 -0.78 -15.63
CA SER A 47 12.45 -1.08 -16.40
C SER A 47 12.29 -0.86 -17.91
N SER A 48 11.11 -1.13 -18.48
CA SER A 48 10.85 -0.93 -19.91
C SER A 48 10.84 0.54 -20.36
N TYR A 49 10.73 1.49 -19.43
CA TYR A 49 10.73 2.93 -19.70
C TYR A 49 12.03 3.62 -19.30
N ILE A 50 12.91 2.94 -18.55
CA ILE A 50 14.20 3.48 -18.14
C ILE A 50 15.19 3.26 -19.29
N PRO A 51 15.69 4.34 -19.94
CA PRO A 51 16.70 4.19 -20.98
C PRO A 51 17.94 3.54 -20.38
N LYS A 52 18.49 2.52 -21.06
CA LYS A 52 19.73 1.83 -20.64
C LYS A 52 20.94 2.78 -20.51
N ASN A 53 20.83 3.96 -21.12
CA ASN A 53 21.90 4.94 -21.22
C ASN A 53 21.68 6.14 -20.27
N GLY A 54 20.72 6.06 -19.34
CA GLY A 54 20.40 7.16 -18.43
C GLY A 54 19.47 8.22 -19.03
N PHE A 55 19.13 9.23 -18.22
CA PHE A 55 18.27 10.37 -18.60
C PHE A 55 19.09 11.53 -19.20
N ASP A 56 20.16 11.23 -19.93
CA ASP A 56 21.18 12.22 -20.34
C ASP A 56 20.67 13.24 -21.36
N ASP A 57 19.58 12.95 -22.06
CA ASP A 57 18.93 13.91 -22.96
C ASP A 57 17.41 13.86 -22.85
N ILE A 58 16.80 14.93 -22.32
CA ILE A 58 15.34 15.07 -22.16
C ILE A 58 14.62 14.93 -23.51
N LYS A 59 15.29 15.21 -24.64
CA LYS A 59 14.74 15.02 -25.99
C LYS A 59 14.67 13.56 -26.42
N SER A 60 15.47 12.69 -25.80
CA SER A 60 15.49 11.24 -26.08
C SER A 60 14.46 10.47 -25.25
N LEU A 61 13.80 11.13 -24.30
CA LEU A 61 12.80 10.47 -23.47
C LEU A 61 11.60 10.06 -24.33
N PRO A 62 11.22 8.77 -24.29
CA PRO A 62 10.05 8.31 -25.02
C PRO A 62 8.84 9.13 -24.56
N LYS A 63 8.00 9.54 -25.52
CA LYS A 63 6.75 10.22 -25.20
C LYS A 63 5.97 9.32 -24.25
N PHE A 64 5.90 9.71 -22.99
CA PHE A 64 5.15 8.99 -21.99
C PHE A 64 3.66 9.20 -22.25
N VAL A 65 3.08 8.25 -22.98
CA VAL A 65 1.64 8.18 -23.20
C VAL A 65 1.07 7.30 -22.10
N MET A 66 0.36 7.93 -21.17
CA MET A 66 -0.32 7.19 -20.12
C MET A 66 -1.52 6.47 -20.73
N GLY A 67 -1.46 5.14 -20.80
CA GLY A 67 -2.53 4.24 -21.22
C GLY A 67 -2.83 3.20 -20.13
N MET A 68 -3.66 2.21 -20.46
CA MET A 68 -4.13 1.21 -19.48
C MET A 68 -3.00 0.36 -18.88
N LYS A 69 -1.96 0.06 -19.67
CA LYS A 69 -0.77 -0.66 -19.19
C LYS A 69 -0.04 0.14 -18.12
N GLN A 70 0.18 1.43 -18.38
CA GLN A 70 0.86 2.35 -17.47
C GLN A 70 0.04 2.57 -16.19
N CYS A 71 -1.29 2.57 -16.26
CA CYS A 71 -2.14 2.62 -15.07
C CYS A 71 -1.99 1.39 -14.19
N ARG A 72 -1.86 0.19 -14.78
CA ARG A 72 -1.62 -1.06 -14.04
C ARG A 72 -0.22 -1.07 -13.43
N GLU A 73 0.79 -0.70 -14.21
CA GLU A 73 2.17 -0.57 -13.73
C GLU A 73 2.26 0.45 -12.58
N MET A 74 1.50 1.56 -12.64
CA MET A 74 1.44 2.51 -11.53
C MET A 74 0.84 1.90 -10.25
N GLU A 75 -0.20 1.06 -10.36
CA GLU A 75 -0.80 0.37 -9.21
C GLU A 75 0.12 -0.72 -8.63
N GLU A 76 0.87 -1.42 -9.49
CA GLU A 76 1.89 -2.39 -9.06
C GLU A 76 3.05 -1.69 -8.33
N LEU A 77 3.50 -0.54 -8.85
CA LEU A 77 4.53 0.26 -8.21
C LEU A 77 4.06 0.79 -6.85
N GLU A 78 2.85 1.35 -6.79
CA GLU A 78 2.21 1.82 -5.56
C GLU A 78 2.24 0.71 -4.51
N LYS A 79 1.70 -0.46 -4.86
CA LYS A 79 1.64 -1.60 -3.94
C LYS A 79 3.02 -2.02 -3.46
N CYS A 80 4.00 -2.12 -4.36
CA CYS A 80 5.36 -2.50 -4.01
C CYS A 80 5.96 -1.51 -3.01
N ILE A 81 5.89 -0.20 -3.29
CA ILE A 81 6.48 0.82 -2.44
C ILE A 81 5.77 0.88 -1.09
N VAL A 82 4.43 0.91 -1.06
CA VAL A 82 3.66 0.96 0.19
C VAL A 82 4.02 -0.23 1.08
N GLN A 83 4.09 -1.45 0.52
CA GLN A 83 4.50 -2.64 1.28
C GLN A 83 5.90 -2.53 1.89
N LYS A 84 6.84 -1.85 1.23
CA LYS A 84 8.19 -1.63 1.78
C LYS A 84 8.17 -0.61 2.92
N LEU A 85 7.37 0.44 2.78
CA LEU A 85 7.24 1.49 3.79
C LEU A 85 6.44 1.04 5.02
N GLU A 86 5.52 0.09 4.87
CA GLU A 86 4.80 -0.55 5.99
C GLU A 86 5.75 -1.27 6.97
N THR A 87 6.99 -1.57 6.56
CA THR A 87 8.01 -2.19 7.42
C THR A 87 8.84 -1.19 8.23
N CYS A 88 8.60 0.12 8.07
CA CYS A 88 9.21 1.15 8.90
C CYS A 88 8.58 1.18 10.31
N SER A 89 9.23 1.88 11.25
CA SER A 89 8.72 2.00 12.63
C SER A 89 7.38 2.73 12.68
N GLU A 90 7.22 3.75 11.83
CA GLU A 90 5.98 4.51 11.67
C GLU A 90 5.27 4.06 10.40
N ILE A 91 3.96 3.84 10.48
CA ILE A 91 3.11 3.49 9.33
C ILE A 91 2.70 4.72 8.52
N THR A 92 2.77 5.91 9.11
CA THR A 92 2.33 7.17 8.50
C THR A 92 2.98 7.47 7.14
N PRO A 93 4.30 7.26 6.94
CA PRO A 93 4.94 7.40 5.63
C PRO A 93 4.30 6.54 4.54
N ALA A 94 3.90 5.30 4.85
CA ALA A 94 3.24 4.40 3.91
C ALA A 94 1.84 4.90 3.52
N ASN A 95 1.05 5.37 4.50
CA ASN A 95 -0.30 5.90 4.28
C ASN A 95 -0.30 7.19 3.45
N ILE A 96 0.68 8.08 3.69
CA ILE A 96 0.86 9.30 2.91
C ILE A 96 1.26 8.95 1.48
N MET A 97 2.15 7.97 1.30
CA MET A 97 2.55 7.50 -0.03
C MET A 97 1.37 6.88 -0.80
N GLU A 98 0.55 6.06 -0.15
CA GLU A 98 -0.70 5.51 -0.72
C GLU A 98 -1.64 6.65 -1.15
N SER A 99 -1.82 7.65 -0.30
CA SER A 99 -2.66 8.82 -0.59
C SER A 99 -2.14 9.62 -1.78
N MET A 100 -0.82 9.74 -1.92
CA MET A 100 -0.17 10.40 -3.05
C MET A 100 -0.42 9.63 -4.35
N PHE A 101 -0.23 8.32 -4.38
CA PHE A 101 -0.51 7.50 -5.57
C PHE A 101 -1.98 7.58 -5.97
N ARG A 102 -2.89 7.54 -4.99
CA ARG A 102 -4.32 7.72 -5.20
C ARG A 102 -4.65 9.08 -5.82
N PHE A 103 -4.02 10.16 -5.35
CA PHE A 103 -4.16 11.49 -5.94
C PHE A 103 -3.69 11.51 -7.39
N ILE A 104 -2.50 11.00 -7.68
CA ILE A 104 -1.96 10.92 -9.05
C ILE A 104 -2.91 10.13 -9.96
N LYS A 105 -3.45 9.02 -9.47
CA LYS A 105 -4.41 8.21 -10.23
C LYS A 105 -5.68 8.98 -10.57
N ASN A 106 -6.21 9.74 -9.62
CA ASN A 106 -7.42 10.53 -9.81
C ASN A 106 -7.21 11.73 -10.75
N GLU A 107 -6.01 12.30 -10.79
CA GLU A 107 -5.65 13.42 -11.67
C GLU A 107 -5.22 12.97 -13.08
N THR A 108 -5.20 11.66 -13.35
CA THR A 108 -4.79 11.09 -14.64
C THR A 108 -5.93 10.29 -15.27
N ILE A 109 -5.72 9.80 -16.50
CA ILE A 109 -6.67 8.91 -17.18
C ILE A 109 -6.91 7.58 -16.44
N CYS A 110 -6.09 7.29 -15.41
CA CYS A 110 -6.14 6.06 -14.63
C CYS A 110 -7.26 6.02 -13.58
N GLN A 111 -8.00 7.12 -13.37
CA GLN A 111 -9.15 7.16 -12.45
C GLN A 111 -10.19 6.07 -12.76
N ASN A 112 -10.35 5.71 -14.03
CA ASN A 112 -11.32 4.73 -14.52
C ASN A 112 -10.70 3.35 -14.79
N ALA A 113 -9.42 3.16 -14.47
CA ALA A 113 -8.77 1.87 -14.66
C ALA A 113 -9.31 0.85 -13.65
N PRO A 114 -9.66 -0.38 -14.09
CA PRO A 114 -10.06 -1.43 -13.17
C PRO A 114 -8.90 -1.72 -12.23
N ARG A 115 -9.17 -1.65 -10.91
CA ARG A 115 -8.17 -1.95 -9.89
C ARG A 115 -7.70 -3.38 -10.08
N VAL A 116 -6.39 -3.60 -10.00
CA VAL A 116 -5.85 -4.95 -9.84
C VAL A 116 -6.44 -5.46 -8.53
N ALA A 117 -7.31 -6.48 -8.64
CA ALA A 117 -7.90 -7.10 -7.47
C ALA A 117 -6.78 -7.42 -6.49
N LYS A 118 -6.86 -6.88 -5.27
CA LYS A 118 -6.00 -7.27 -4.15
C LYS A 118 -6.14 -8.79 -4.12
N GLN A 119 -5.15 -9.52 -4.60
CA GLN A 119 -5.00 -10.93 -4.26
C GLN A 119 -4.83 -10.90 -2.75
N ALA A 120 -5.96 -10.99 -2.05
CA ALA A 120 -5.98 -11.64 -0.77
C ALA A 120 -5.27 -12.95 -1.06
N SER A 121 -4.04 -13.05 -0.57
CA SER A 121 -3.46 -14.34 -0.30
C SER A 121 -4.43 -14.98 0.69
N MET A 122 -5.49 -15.60 0.16
CA MET A 122 -6.13 -16.72 0.80
C MET A 122 -5.00 -17.72 0.90
N THR A 123 -4.33 -17.72 2.05
CA THR A 123 -3.64 -18.91 2.52
C THR A 123 -4.72 -19.98 2.51
N SER A 124 -4.77 -20.78 1.45
CA SER A 124 -5.41 -22.08 1.49
C SER A 124 -4.56 -22.94 2.41
N GLY A 125 -4.66 -22.64 3.71
CA GLY A 125 -4.28 -23.55 4.77
C GLY A 125 -5.20 -24.74 4.64
N VAL A 126 -4.61 -25.88 4.31
CA VAL A 126 -5.29 -27.16 4.30
C VAL A 126 -5.56 -27.51 5.77
N ASP A 127 -6.67 -27.03 6.33
CA ASP A 127 -7.10 -27.45 7.67
C ASP A 127 -7.85 -28.79 7.55
N SER A 128 -7.07 -29.86 7.54
CA SER A 128 -7.55 -31.14 8.05
C SER A 128 -7.85 -30.98 9.54
N SER A 129 -9.00 -31.50 9.99
CA SER A 129 -9.52 -31.60 11.37
C SER A 129 -10.48 -30.51 11.87
N ALA A 130 -11.56 -30.29 11.12
CA ALA A 130 -12.84 -29.95 11.72
C ALA A 130 -13.30 -31.09 12.65
N ILE A 131 -13.53 -30.80 13.94
CA ILE A 131 -14.61 -31.32 14.83
C ILE A 131 -14.35 -30.99 16.33
N THR A 132 -13.13 -30.69 16.79
CA THR A 132 -12.85 -30.65 18.25
C THR A 132 -13.10 -29.30 18.96
N GLY A 133 -13.06 -28.16 18.26
CA GLY A 133 -13.11 -26.83 18.92
C GLY A 133 -14.49 -26.36 19.41
N GLY A 134 -15.57 -26.73 18.70
CA GLY A 134 -16.92 -26.28 19.04
C GLY A 134 -17.50 -26.96 20.29
N VAL A 135 -17.16 -28.24 20.49
CA VAL A 135 -17.66 -29.03 21.62
C VAL A 135 -17.03 -28.56 22.94
N ILE A 136 -15.75 -28.20 22.93
CA ILE A 136 -15.04 -27.72 24.13
C ILE A 136 -15.63 -26.40 24.65
N TRP A 137 -15.97 -25.47 23.75
CA TRP A 137 -16.61 -24.21 24.13
C TRP A 137 -17.99 -24.42 24.74
N LEU A 138 -18.80 -25.32 24.18
CA LEU A 138 -20.13 -25.63 24.72
C LEU A 138 -20.05 -26.28 26.11
N ILE A 139 -19.09 -27.19 26.33
CA ILE A 139 -18.85 -27.79 27.65
C ILE A 139 -18.39 -26.74 28.66
N ALA A 140 -17.47 -25.85 28.28
CA ALA A 140 -16.99 -24.78 29.16
C ALA A 140 -18.12 -23.83 29.58
N VAL A 141 -18.98 -23.41 28.65
CA VAL A 141 -20.16 -22.58 28.95
C VAL A 141 -21.14 -23.31 29.87
N HIS A 142 -21.38 -24.61 29.64
CA HIS A 142 -22.29 -25.39 30.47
C HIS A 142 -21.77 -25.57 31.92
N LEU A 143 -20.47 -25.84 32.09
CA LEU A 143 -19.84 -25.95 33.41
C LEU A 143 -19.87 -24.61 34.17
N LEU A 144 -19.58 -23.49 33.49
CA LEU A 144 -19.67 -22.16 34.10
C LEU A 144 -21.09 -21.85 34.56
N TYR A 145 -22.10 -22.18 33.76
CA TYR A 145 -23.51 -21.99 34.13
C TYR A 145 -23.88 -22.78 35.39
N GLN A 146 -23.46 -24.04 35.50
CA GLN A 146 -23.73 -24.86 36.68
C GLN A 146 -23.03 -24.34 37.94
N ILE A 147 -21.77 -23.88 37.83
CA ILE A 147 -21.05 -23.29 38.95
C ILE A 147 -21.75 -22.01 39.45
N ILE A 148 -22.17 -21.14 38.53
CA ILE A 148 -22.90 -19.91 38.89
C ILE A 148 -24.22 -20.26 39.58
N LYS A 149 -24.98 -21.22 39.04
CA LYS A 149 -26.24 -21.66 39.64
C LYS A 149 -26.05 -22.22 41.05
N SER A 150 -25.02 -23.05 41.27
CA SER A 150 -24.69 -23.59 42.60
C SER A 150 -24.29 -22.51 43.61
N ARG A 151 -23.68 -21.40 43.17
CA ARG A 151 -23.33 -20.26 44.04
C ARG A 151 -24.51 -19.36 44.37
N VAL A 152 -25.58 -19.37 43.57
CA VAL A 152 -26.79 -18.55 43.80
C VAL A 152 -27.78 -19.24 44.76
N GLN A 153 -27.66 -20.56 44.99
CA GLN A 153 -28.55 -21.33 45.87
C GLN A 153 -27.91 -21.72 47.23
N SER A 154 -26.78 -21.10 47.62
CA SER A 154 -26.17 -21.23 48.96
C SER A 154 -26.10 -19.88 49.67
#